data_AF-A0A260VZ30-F1
#
_entry.id   AF-A0A260VZ30-F1
#
_cell.length_a   1.000
_cell.length_b   1.000
_cell.length_c   1.000
_cell.angle_alpha   90.00
_cell.angle_beta   90.00
_cell.angle_gamma   90.00
#
_symmetry.space_group_name_H-M   'P 1'
#
loop_
_entity.id
_entity.type
_entity.pdbx_description
1 polymer ?
#
loop_
_entity_poly.entity_id
_entity_poly.type
_entity_poly.pdbx_seq_one_letter_code
_entity_poly.pdbx_strand_id
1 'polypeptide(L)' 'MDIATGVLVGRCGVTVTAAVNDLFATARDNRVSLFELARTVITIAEGRDSHDSESRRIALARWGHVLAPGSVAQSGVSA' A
#
# COMPACT_ATOMS: atom_id res chain seq x y z
N MET A 1 12.38 9.09 -2.44
CA MET A 1 10.99 8.75 -2.81
C MET A 1 10.57 7.64 -1.85
N ASP A 2 9.45 7.81 -1.13
CA ASP A 2 9.00 6.90 -0.08
C ASP A 2 8.55 5.54 -0.65
N ILE A 3 8.91 4.43 0.01
CA ILE A 3 8.71 3.05 -0.48
C ILE A 3 7.21 2.74 -0.59
N ALA A 4 6.39 3.18 0.36
CA ALA A 4 4.94 2.97 0.34
C ALA A 4 4.29 3.68 -0.86
N THR A 5 4.77 4.88 -1.20
CA THR A 5 4.33 5.60 -2.41
C THR A 5 4.67 4.80 -3.66
N GLY A 6 5.89 4.24 -3.75
CA GLY A 6 6.30 3.39 -4.86
C GLY A 6 5.43 2.14 -5.02
N VAL A 7 5.08 1.49 -3.89
CA VAL A 7 4.15 0.36 -3.86
C VAL A 7 2.79 0.76 -4.43
N LEU A 8 2.20 1.87 -3.98
CA LEU A 8 0.89 2.32 -4.47
C LEU A 8 0.92 2.72 -5.95
N VAL A 9 1.98 3.37 -6.41
CA VAL A 9 2.16 3.67 -7.85
C VAL A 9 2.18 2.38 -8.67
N GLY A 10 3.01 1.40 -8.25
CA GLY A 10 3.16 0.14 -8.97
C GLY A 10 1.92 -0.76 -8.93
N ARG A 11 1.16 -0.74 -7.84
CA ARG A 11 -0.04 -1.59 -7.65
C ARG A 11 -1.33 -0.95 -8.13
N CYS A 12 -1.49 0.36 -7.98
CA CYS A 12 -2.69 1.08 -8.37
C CYS A 12 -2.60 1.69 -9.78
N GLY A 13 -1.41 1.75 -10.40
CA GLY A 13 -1.22 2.37 -11.72
C GLY A 13 -1.43 3.89 -11.73
N VAL A 14 -1.27 4.54 -10.58
CA VAL A 14 -1.50 5.99 -10.40
C VAL A 14 -0.20 6.79 -10.44
N THR A 15 -0.30 8.10 -10.59
CA THR A 15 0.86 8.99 -10.51
C THR A 15 1.42 9.04 -9.08
N VAL A 16 2.69 9.40 -8.94
CA VAL A 16 3.35 9.60 -7.64
C VAL A 16 2.56 10.57 -6.77
N THR A 17 2.14 11.72 -7.32
CA THR A 17 1.37 12.72 -6.59
C THR A 17 0.03 12.18 -6.11
N ALA A 18 -0.66 11.40 -6.93
CA ALA A 18 -1.92 10.77 -6.53
C ALA A 18 -1.71 9.77 -5.39
N ALA A 19 -0.68 8.92 -5.46
CA ALA A 19 -0.33 7.98 -4.41
C ALA A 19 0.03 8.68 -3.09
N VAL A 20 0.84 9.75 -3.14
CA VAL A 20 1.18 10.55 -1.95
C VAL A 20 -0.09 11.16 -1.34
N ASN A 21 -0.90 11.83 -2.16
CA ASN A 21 -2.13 12.47 -1.67
C ASN A 21 -3.09 11.45 -1.05
N ASP A 22 -3.23 10.27 -1.65
CA ASP A 22 -4.09 9.20 -1.13
C ASP A 22 -3.59 8.65 0.20
N LEU A 23 -2.26 8.48 0.35
CA LEU A 23 -1.64 8.06 1.61
C LEU A 23 -1.87 9.09 2.73
N PHE A 24 -1.66 10.38 2.43
CA PHE A 24 -1.89 11.49 3.36
C PHE A 24 -3.36 11.64 3.74
N ALA A 25 -4.27 11.58 2.76
CA ALA A 25 -5.71 11.66 3.00
C ALA A 25 -6.18 10.49 3.88
N THR A 26 -5.76 9.26 3.55
CA THR A 26 -6.13 8.07 4.32
C THR A 26 -5.63 8.14 5.76
N ALA A 27 -4.38 8.57 5.98
CA ALA A 27 -3.83 8.75 7.33
C ALA A 27 -4.61 9.81 8.13
N ARG A 28 -4.91 10.95 7.50
CA ARG A 28 -5.66 12.06 8.09
C ARG A 28 -7.09 11.64 8.47
N ASP A 29 -7.81 11.03 7.53
CA ASP A 29 -9.22 10.68 7.68
C ASP A 29 -9.43 9.64 8.78
N ASN A 30 -8.46 8.74 8.96
CA ASN A 30 -8.49 7.72 10.01
C ASN A 30 -7.70 8.10 11.27
N ARG A 31 -7.12 9.31 11.31
CA ARG A 31 -6.31 9.83 12.42
C ARG A 31 -5.18 8.89 12.87
N VAL A 32 -4.53 8.24 11.90
CA VAL A 32 -3.38 7.36 12.14
C VAL A 32 -2.07 8.01 11.72
N SER A 33 -0.96 7.53 12.27
CA SER A 33 0.37 7.95 11.84
C SER A 33 0.60 7.58 10.38
N LEU A 34 0.96 8.57 9.56
CA LEU A 34 1.35 8.34 8.16
C LEU A 34 2.51 7.33 8.07
N PHE A 35 3.47 7.42 8.99
CA PHE A 35 4.62 6.51 9.02
C PHE A 35 4.20 5.07 9.30
N GLU A 36 3.32 4.85 10.29
CA GLU A 36 2.81 3.51 10.60
C GLU A 36 1.96 2.97 9.44
N LEU A 37 1.10 3.80 8.86
CA LEU A 37 0.30 3.41 7.69
C LEU A 37 1.18 3.03 6.50
N ALA A 38 2.20 3.83 6.20
CA ALA A 38 3.17 3.56 5.13
C ALA A 38 3.89 2.22 5.36
N ARG A 39 4.39 1.98 6.59
CA ARG A 39 5.05 0.74 6.97
C ARG A 39 4.11 -0.47 6.81
N THR A 40 2.85 -0.30 7.18
CA THR A 40 1.83 -1.34 7.02
C THR A 40 1.56 -1.64 5.54
N VAL A 41 1.42 -0.63 4.69
CA VAL A 41 1.24 -0.81 3.24
C VAL A 41 2.39 -1.62 2.63
N ILE A 42 3.64 -1.30 3.01
CA ILE A 42 4.83 -2.05 2.57
C ILE A 42 4.76 -3.50 3.05
N THR A 43 4.43 -3.70 4.33
CA THR A 43 4.35 -5.03 4.94
C THR A 43 3.31 -5.92 4.24
N ILE A 44 2.14 -5.38 3.94
CA ILE A 44 1.08 -6.09 3.20
C ILE A 44 1.56 -6.41 1.78
N ALA A 45 2.18 -5.45 1.10
CA ALA A 45 2.65 -5.63 -0.28
C ALA A 45 3.76 -6.69 -0.41
N GLU A 46 4.57 -6.88 0.64
CA GLU A 46 5.56 -7.95 0.75
C GLU A 46 4.95 -9.31 1.13
N GLY A 47 3.63 -9.37 1.35
CA GLY A 47 2.94 -10.59 1.81
C GLY A 47 3.28 -10.97 3.25
N ARG A 48 3.86 -10.06 4.03
CA ARG A 48 4.20 -10.29 5.43
C ARG A 48 2.99 -10.03 6.31
N ASP A 49 2.84 -10.88 7.31
CA ASP A 49 1.80 -10.66 8.30
C ASP A 49 2.31 -9.70 9.37
N SER A 50 1.62 -8.57 9.50
CA SER A 50 1.77 -7.68 10.64
C SER A 50 0.65 -8.01 11.60
N HIS A 51 0.98 -8.16 12.88
CA HIS A 51 0.01 -8.36 13.95
C HIS A 51 -1.15 -7.36 13.81
N ASP A 52 -2.38 -7.82 14.11
CA ASP A 52 -3.61 -7.05 13.84
C ASP A 52 -3.54 -5.67 14.50
N SER A 53 -3.46 -4.64 13.66
CA SER A 53 -3.26 -3.25 14.04
C SER A 53 -4.26 -2.40 13.29
N GLU A 54 -4.69 -1.29 13.90
CA GLU A 54 -5.64 -0.36 13.30
C GLU A 54 -5.25 0.05 11.87
N SER A 55 -3.96 0.38 11.68
CA SER A 55 -3.38 0.73 10.37
C SER A 55 -3.52 -0.38 9.34
N ARG A 56 -3.47 -1.67 9.74
CA ARG A 56 -3.66 -2.81 8.84
C ARG A 56 -5.09 -2.88 8.34
N ARG A 57 -6.06 -2.73 9.24
CA ARG A 57 -7.48 -2.74 8.87
C ARG A 57 -7.79 -1.60 7.90
N ILE A 58 -7.27 -0.41 8.16
CA ILE A 58 -7.41 0.77 7.30
C ILE A 58 -6.76 0.53 5.93
N ALA A 59 -5.50 0.05 5.91
CA ALA A 59 -4.78 -0.21 4.67
C ALA A 59 -5.46 -1.28 3.80
N LEU A 60 -5.98 -2.36 4.42
CA LEU A 60 -6.75 -3.39 3.72
C LEU A 60 -8.11 -2.88 3.23
N ALA A 61 -8.80 -2.06 4.02
CA ALA A 61 -10.05 -1.45 3.58
C ALA A 61 -9.84 -0.52 2.38
N ARG A 62 -8.75 0.25 2.36
CA ARG A 62 -8.45 1.20 1.28
C ARG A 62 -7.85 0.55 0.04
N TRP A 63 -6.84 -0.30 0.23
CA TRP A 63 -6.01 -0.83 -0.87
C TRP A 63 -5.93 -2.36 -0.88
N GLY A 64 -6.65 -3.09 -0.03
CA GLY A 64 -6.56 -4.55 0.05
C GLY A 64 -6.83 -5.25 -1.29
N HIS A 65 -7.70 -4.69 -2.13
CA HIS A 65 -7.99 -5.20 -3.47
C HIS A 65 -6.80 -5.17 -4.43
N VAL A 66 -5.86 -4.23 -4.27
CA VAL A 66 -4.64 -4.09 -5.11
C VAL A 66 -3.37 -4.60 -4.42
N LEU A 67 -3.36 -4.63 -3.09
CA LEU A 67 -2.24 -5.11 -2.28
C LEU A 67 -2.26 -6.63 -2.07
N ALA A 68 -3.39 -7.31 -2.31
CA ALA A 68 -3.45 -8.76 -2.20
C ALA A 68 -2.41 -9.44 -3.11
N PRO A 69 -1.74 -10.50 -2.63
CA PRO A 69 -0.80 -11.28 -3.42
C PRO A 69 -1.57 -12.04 -4.50
N GLY A 70 -1.83 -11.37 -5.62
CA GLY A 70 -2.61 -11.93 -6.73
C GLY A 70 -2.69 -11.05 -7.98
N SER A 71 -2.35 -9.75 -7.89
CA SER A 71 -2.37 -8.85 -9.05
C SER A 71 -0.98 -8.38 -9.48
N VAL A 72 0.00 -9.29 -9.52
CA VAL A 72 1.13 -9.18 -10.44
C VAL A 72 1.02 -10.36 -11.38
N ALA A 73 0.09 -10.24 -12.33
CA ALA A 73 0.13 -11.09 -13.51
C ALA A 73 1.43 -10.78 -14.25
N GLN A 74 2.33 -11.77 -14.24
CA GLN A 74 3.24 -12.12 -15.33
C GLN A 74 3.90 -10.94 -16.08
N SER A 75 5.02 -10.45 -15.56
CA SER A 75 6.15 -10.15 -16.44
C SER A 75 7.00 -11.41 -16.52
N GLY A 76 6.53 -12.37 -17.31
CA GLY A 76 7.34 -13.49 -17.76
C GLY A 76 8.43 -12.95 -18.69
N VAL A 77 9.65 -12.84 -18.18
CA VAL A 77 10.85 -12.93 -19.01
C VAL A 77 11.44 -14.30 -18.71
N SER A 78 11.02 -15.29 -19.50
CA SER A 78 11.89 -16.43 -19.79
C SER A 78 12.89 -15.95 -20.83
N ALA A 79 14.17 -15.95 -20.45
CA ALA A 79 15.31 -15.95 -21.36
C ALA A 79 16.20 -17.13 -20.96
#